data_AF-A0A8T3RYJ5-F1
#
_entry.id   AF-A0A8T3RYJ5-F1
#
_cell.length_a   1.000
_cell.length_b   1.000
_cell.length_c   1.000
_cell.angle_alpha   90.00
_cell.angle_beta   90.00
_cell.angle_gamma   90.00
#
_symmetry.space_group_name_H-M   'P 1'
#
loop_
_entity.id
_entity.type
_entity.pdbx_description
1 polymer ?
#
loop_
_entity_poly.entity_id
_entity_poly.type
_entity_poly.pdbx_seq_one_letter_code
_entity_poly.pdbx_strand_id
1 'polypeptide(L)'
;MSEPRAKLYINTGVVTAKSDIYNILRPLLKQTVNYTYHRGARVESSGTGWIERVVVDHPEIASYFTPLAICLNLDSFDYLQFDTSGDGLLVYTLVVGNERVVLEFGANGAQGLAGLTEPDAPMSSGRPLPRTADELARDLRFIQMELLMSADTDSRDADRGDEDEDGA
;
A
#
# COMPACT_ATOMS: atom_id res chain seq x y z
N MET A 1 -37.29 -2.03 15.10
CA MET A 1 -35.86 -1.79 14.81
C MET A 1 -35.71 -1.89 13.30
N SER A 2 -35.44 -0.79 12.60
CA SER A 2 -35.17 -0.87 11.16
C SER A 2 -33.82 -1.55 10.98
N GLU A 3 -33.82 -2.76 10.41
CA GLU A 3 -32.58 -3.39 9.98
C GLU A 3 -31.88 -2.49 8.94
N PRO A 4 -30.56 -2.28 9.06
CA PRO A 4 -29.83 -1.47 8.11
C PRO A 4 -29.91 -2.13 6.73
N ARG A 5 -30.50 -1.43 5.76
CA ARG A 5 -30.51 -1.87 4.36
C ARG A 5 -29.08 -1.83 3.80
N ALA A 6 -28.73 -2.87 3.04
CA ALA A 6 -27.48 -2.89 2.29
C ALA A 6 -27.39 -1.68 1.35
N LYS A 7 -26.19 -1.08 1.28
CA LYS A 7 -25.91 0.02 0.36
C LYS A 7 -25.73 -0.55 -1.05
N LEU A 8 -26.25 0.17 -2.04
CA LEU A 8 -26.09 -0.16 -3.45
C LEU A 8 -25.07 0.79 -4.05
N TYR A 9 -24.03 0.24 -4.68
CA TYR A 9 -23.04 1.00 -5.41
C TYR A 9 -22.98 0.49 -6.86
N ILE A 10 -22.89 1.40 -7.83
CA ILE A 10 -22.88 1.06 -9.26
C ILE A 10 -21.77 1.88 -9.91
N ASN A 11 -20.68 1.22 -10.31
CA ASN A 11 -19.55 1.78 -11.08
C ASN A 11 -18.75 2.92 -10.40
N THR A 12 -19.33 3.60 -9.43
CA THR A 12 -18.74 4.69 -8.66
C THR A 12 -19.32 4.72 -7.25
N GLY A 13 -18.53 5.18 -6.29
CA GLY A 13 -19.00 5.36 -4.92
C GLY A 13 -17.88 5.68 -3.93
N VAL A 14 -18.27 6.24 -2.79
CA VAL A 14 -17.39 6.44 -1.62
C VAL A 14 -17.88 5.53 -0.50
N VAL A 15 -16.96 4.76 0.06
CA VAL A 15 -17.22 3.69 1.01
C VAL A 15 -16.34 3.85 2.23
N THR A 16 -16.98 3.95 3.39
CA THR A 16 -16.31 4.16 4.68
C THR A 16 -16.33 2.91 5.55
N ALA A 17 -17.31 2.02 5.36
CA ALA A 17 -17.45 0.80 6.14
C ALA A 17 -16.41 -0.23 5.70
N LYS A 18 -15.56 -0.69 6.63
CA LYS A 18 -14.45 -1.62 6.33
C LYS A 18 -14.93 -2.92 5.66
N SER A 19 -16.06 -3.47 6.10
CA SER A 19 -16.65 -4.67 5.50
C SER A 19 -17.06 -4.44 4.03
N ASP A 20 -17.61 -3.26 3.71
CA ASP A 20 -17.97 -2.91 2.33
C ASP A 20 -16.70 -2.70 1.48
N ILE A 21 -15.69 -1.99 2.01
CA ILE A 21 -14.39 -1.80 1.35
C ILE A 21 -13.76 -3.16 1.02
N TYR A 22 -13.74 -4.09 1.98
CA TYR A 22 -13.25 -5.44 1.77
C TYR A 22 -13.99 -6.16 0.65
N ASN A 23 -15.33 -6.10 0.64
CA ASN A 23 -16.15 -6.74 -0.40
C ASN A 23 -15.88 -6.16 -1.80
N ILE A 24 -15.63 -4.85 -1.89
CA ILE A 24 -15.32 -4.16 -3.14
C ILE A 24 -13.91 -4.48 -3.65
N LEU A 25 -12.94 -4.64 -2.75
CA LEU A 25 -11.56 -4.99 -3.10
C LEU A 25 -11.35 -6.49 -3.30
N ARG A 26 -12.31 -7.33 -2.88
CA ARG A 26 -12.27 -8.79 -3.01
C ARG A 26 -11.92 -9.27 -4.43
N PRO A 27 -12.43 -8.68 -5.53
CA PRO A 27 -12.05 -9.07 -6.88
C PRO A 27 -10.58 -8.82 -7.22
N LEU A 28 -9.91 -7.90 -6.52
CA LEU A 28 -8.49 -7.62 -6.71
C LEU A 28 -7.59 -8.57 -5.92
N LEU A 29 -8.14 -9.35 -4.99
CA LEU A 29 -7.36 -10.32 -4.22
C LEU A 29 -6.75 -11.36 -5.18
N LYS A 30 -5.46 -11.63 -5.02
CA LYS A 30 -4.70 -12.50 -5.93
C LYS A 30 -4.72 -11.99 -7.38
N GLN A 31 -4.64 -10.68 -7.57
CA GLN A 31 -4.47 -10.06 -8.87
C GLN A 31 -3.27 -9.12 -8.85
N THR A 32 -2.69 -8.92 -10.04
CA THR A 32 -1.67 -7.90 -10.25
C THR A 32 -2.34 -6.57 -10.52
N VAL A 33 -1.98 -5.54 -9.75
CA VAL A 33 -2.50 -4.19 -9.89
C VAL A 33 -1.37 -3.19 -10.08
N ASN A 34 -1.66 -2.11 -10.79
CA ASN A 34 -0.81 -0.93 -10.80
C ASN A 34 -1.19 -0.08 -9.60
N TYR A 35 -0.20 0.34 -8.82
CA TYR A 35 -0.39 1.22 -7.68
C TYR A 35 0.32 2.54 -7.92
N THR A 36 -0.33 3.63 -7.54
CA THR A 36 0.24 4.98 -7.57
C THR A 36 -0.03 5.64 -6.23
N TYR A 37 1.02 5.95 -5.50
CA TYR A 37 0.95 6.65 -4.22
C TYR A 37 1.13 8.15 -4.42
N HIS A 38 0.16 8.90 -3.93
CA HIS A 38 0.13 10.35 -3.96
C HIS A 38 0.20 10.92 -2.54
N ARG A 39 1.01 11.97 -2.39
CA ARG A 39 1.04 12.81 -1.19
C ARG A 39 0.63 14.22 -1.60
N GLY A 40 -0.57 14.64 -1.21
CA GLY A 40 -1.19 15.86 -1.73
C GLY A 40 -1.38 15.80 -3.25
N ALA A 41 -0.77 16.73 -3.98
CA ALA A 41 -0.89 16.83 -5.44
C ALA A 41 0.23 16.11 -6.22
N ARG A 42 1.23 15.54 -5.54
CA ARG A 42 2.40 14.91 -6.19
C ARG A 42 2.30 13.40 -6.14
N VAL A 43 2.77 12.76 -7.21
CA VAL A 43 3.04 11.32 -7.24
C VAL A 43 4.41 11.11 -6.61
N GLU A 44 4.45 10.42 -5.48
CA GLU A 44 5.69 10.10 -4.77
C GLU A 44 6.25 8.73 -5.22
N SER A 45 5.38 7.78 -5.55
CA SER A 45 5.78 6.45 -6.00
C SER A 45 4.71 5.81 -6.89
N SER A 46 5.14 4.97 -7.83
CA SER A 46 4.26 4.16 -8.65
C SER A 46 4.92 2.84 -9.01
N GLY A 47 4.14 1.79 -9.18
CA GLY A 47 4.64 0.49 -9.59
C GLY A 47 3.52 -0.51 -9.86
N THR A 48 3.91 -1.77 -9.97
CA THR A 48 2.99 -2.89 -10.15
C THR A 48 3.28 -3.94 -9.09
N GLY A 49 2.25 -4.55 -8.52
CA GLY A 49 2.43 -5.59 -7.50
C GLY A 49 1.22 -6.50 -7.38
N TRP A 50 1.43 -7.67 -6.78
CA TRP A 50 0.40 -8.68 -6.58
C TRP A 50 -0.32 -8.48 -5.25
N ILE A 51 -1.64 -8.34 -5.25
CA ILE A 51 -2.41 -8.26 -3.99
C ILE A 51 -2.45 -9.63 -3.34
N GLU A 52 -1.60 -9.83 -2.35
CA GLU A 52 -1.50 -11.08 -1.62
C GLU A 52 -2.64 -11.22 -0.61
N ARG A 53 -2.92 -10.14 0.14
CA ARG A 53 -3.84 -10.16 1.27
C ARG A 53 -4.49 -8.79 1.48
N VAL A 54 -5.77 -8.83 1.85
CA VAL A 54 -6.51 -7.69 2.40
C VAL A 54 -6.89 -8.05 3.84
N VAL A 55 -6.55 -7.18 4.77
CA VAL A 55 -6.64 -7.36 6.21
C VAL A 55 -7.62 -6.33 6.78
N VAL A 56 -8.42 -6.73 7.76
CA VAL A 56 -9.38 -5.88 8.49
C VAL A 56 -9.39 -6.32 9.96
N ASP A 57 -9.62 -5.39 10.89
CA ASP A 57 -9.67 -5.63 12.33
C ASP A 57 -8.34 -6.13 12.93
N HIS A 58 -7.21 -5.71 12.33
CA HIS A 58 -5.85 -6.09 12.77
C HIS A 58 -4.89 -4.89 12.69
N PRO A 59 -4.98 -3.91 13.61
CA PRO A 59 -4.16 -2.70 13.58
C PRO A 59 -2.65 -2.96 13.73
N GLU A 60 -2.26 -4.13 14.22
CA GLU A 60 -0.87 -4.57 14.33
C GLU A 60 -0.20 -4.88 13.00
N ILE A 61 -0.97 -5.04 11.91
CA ILE A 61 -0.44 -5.39 10.59
C ILE A 61 -0.31 -4.13 9.73
N ALA A 62 0.89 -3.80 9.27
CA ALA A 62 1.08 -2.65 8.38
C ALA A 62 0.62 -2.94 6.94
N SER A 63 0.15 -1.89 6.24
CA SER A 63 0.01 -1.91 4.79
C SER A 63 1.39 -1.79 4.14
N TYR A 64 1.69 -2.60 3.13
CA TYR A 64 2.93 -2.49 2.36
C TYR A 64 2.68 -2.73 0.87
N PHE A 65 3.45 -1.99 0.06
CA PHE A 65 3.42 -2.05 -1.39
C PHE A 65 4.82 -2.41 -1.89
N THR A 66 4.99 -3.64 -2.33
CA THR A 66 6.23 -4.10 -2.95
C THR A 66 5.92 -4.68 -4.33
N PRO A 67 6.91 -4.71 -5.24
CA PRO A 67 6.72 -5.35 -6.54
C PRO A 67 6.35 -6.83 -6.47
N LEU A 68 6.71 -7.52 -5.39
CA LEU A 68 6.44 -8.95 -5.21
C LEU A 68 5.07 -9.22 -4.58
N ALA A 69 4.71 -8.43 -3.57
CA ALA A 69 3.48 -8.61 -2.81
C ALA A 69 2.98 -7.28 -2.23
N ILE A 70 1.66 -7.14 -2.25
CA ILE A 70 0.92 -6.03 -1.65
C ILE A 70 0.04 -6.62 -0.55
N CYS A 71 0.17 -6.07 0.66
CA CYS A 71 -0.76 -6.32 1.76
C CYS A 71 -1.47 -5.01 2.08
N LEU A 72 -2.80 -5.03 2.01
CA LEU A 72 -3.65 -3.89 2.31
C LEU A 72 -4.28 -4.09 3.68
N ASN A 73 -3.90 -3.29 4.67
CA ASN A 73 -4.67 -3.19 5.90
C ASN A 73 -5.69 -2.05 5.78
N LEU A 74 -6.98 -2.40 5.84
CA LEU A 74 -8.07 -1.44 5.72
C LEU A 74 -8.17 -0.50 6.94
N ASP A 75 -7.58 -0.87 8.07
CA ASP A 75 -7.48 -0.01 9.26
C ASP A 75 -6.56 1.19 9.02
N SER A 76 -5.65 1.13 8.04
CA SER A 76 -4.76 2.23 7.68
C SER A 76 -5.42 3.34 6.86
N PHE A 77 -6.64 3.15 6.36
CA PHE A 77 -7.29 4.08 5.43
C PHE A 77 -8.58 4.64 6.01
N ASP A 78 -8.97 5.87 5.67
CA ASP A 78 -10.22 6.47 6.12
C ASP A 78 -11.41 5.93 5.31
N TYR A 79 -11.27 5.94 3.98
CA TYR A 79 -12.31 5.50 3.06
C TYR A 79 -11.72 5.02 1.73
N LEU A 80 -12.54 4.28 1.00
CA LEU A 80 -12.29 3.89 -0.39
C LEU A 80 -13.24 4.68 -1.29
N GLN A 81 -12.69 5.35 -2.29
CA GLN A 81 -13.44 5.77 -3.45
C GLN A 81 -13.18 4.78 -4.57
N PHE A 82 -14.19 4.35 -5.30
CA PHE A 82 -13.98 3.62 -6.54
C PHE A 82 -14.77 4.28 -7.65
N ASP A 83 -14.24 4.19 -8.87
CA ASP A 83 -14.84 4.77 -10.06
C ASP A 83 -14.56 3.88 -11.27
N THR A 84 -15.26 4.12 -12.38
CA THR A 84 -15.04 3.39 -13.62
C THR A 84 -14.45 4.37 -14.62
N SER A 85 -13.18 4.16 -14.96
CA SER A 85 -12.49 4.95 -15.97
C SER A 85 -13.22 4.89 -17.31
N GLY A 86 -12.95 5.87 -18.20
CA GLY A 86 -13.59 5.94 -19.52
C GLY A 86 -13.37 4.71 -20.40
N ASP A 87 -12.34 3.90 -20.09
CA ASP A 87 -12.05 2.62 -20.75
C ASP A 87 -12.84 1.43 -20.16
N GLY A 88 -13.70 1.67 -19.17
CA GLY A 88 -14.46 0.64 -18.47
C GLY A 88 -13.68 -0.08 -17.35
N LEU A 89 -12.46 0.36 -17.04
CA LEU A 89 -11.64 -0.20 -15.98
C LEU A 89 -11.98 0.41 -14.62
N LEU A 90 -12.10 -0.44 -13.59
CA LEU A 90 -12.33 0.02 -12.22
C LEU A 90 -11.05 0.58 -11.61
N VAL A 91 -11.15 1.79 -11.08
CA VAL A 91 -10.09 2.51 -10.37
C VAL A 91 -10.48 2.62 -8.91
N TYR A 92 -9.59 2.19 -8.02
CA TYR A 92 -9.83 2.16 -6.59
C TYR A 92 -8.85 3.11 -5.89
N THR A 93 -9.37 4.15 -5.25
CA THR A 93 -8.59 5.17 -4.53
C THR A 93 -8.80 5.00 -3.03
N LEU A 94 -7.79 4.47 -2.35
CA LEU A 94 -7.71 4.39 -0.90
C LEU A 94 -7.15 5.69 -0.34
N VAL A 95 -7.84 6.34 0.60
CA VAL A 95 -7.45 7.65 1.13
C VAL A 95 -7.11 7.56 2.61
N VAL A 96 -6.06 8.25 3.04
CA VAL A 96 -5.66 8.45 4.43
C VAL A 96 -5.22 9.90 4.63
N GLY A 97 -6.07 10.72 5.26
CA GLY A 97 -5.83 12.15 5.42
C GLY A 97 -5.52 12.86 4.08
N ASN A 98 -4.27 13.31 3.93
CA ASN A 98 -3.77 14.01 2.73
C ASN A 98 -3.03 13.09 1.73
N GLU A 99 -3.00 11.80 2.00
CA GLU A 99 -2.34 10.78 1.21
C GLU A 99 -3.40 9.88 0.55
N ARG A 100 -3.09 9.38 -0.63
CA ARG A 100 -3.96 8.42 -1.31
C ARG A 100 -3.17 7.43 -2.15
N VAL A 101 -3.65 6.21 -2.19
CA VAL A 101 -3.15 5.15 -3.06
C VAL A 101 -4.21 4.84 -4.09
N VAL A 102 -3.87 5.03 -5.36
CA VAL A 102 -4.71 4.66 -6.50
C VAL A 102 -4.29 3.27 -6.97
N LEU A 103 -5.24 2.36 -7.05
CA LEU A 103 -5.08 1.00 -7.57
C LEU A 103 -5.87 0.88 -8.86
N GLU A 104 -5.18 0.47 -9.92
CA GLU A 104 -5.76 0.25 -11.23
C GLU A 104 -5.55 -1.21 -11.62
N PHE A 105 -6.58 -1.83 -12.19
CA PHE A 105 -6.47 -3.21 -12.65
C PHE A 105 -5.46 -3.29 -13.80
N GLY A 106 -4.38 -4.06 -13.61
CA GLY A 106 -3.39 -4.29 -14.64
C GLY A 106 -3.83 -5.44 -15.54
N ALA A 107 -4.52 -5.15 -16.66
CA ALA A 107 -4.86 -6.16 -17.66
C ALA A 107 -3.64 -6.95 -18.18
N ASN A 108 -2.44 -6.38 -18.05
CA ASN A 108 -1.16 -6.96 -18.48
C ASN A 108 -0.50 -7.87 -17.42
N GLY A 109 -1.04 -7.91 -16.20
CA GLY A 109 -0.45 -8.66 -15.09
C GLY A 109 -0.58 -10.18 -15.20
N ALA A 110 -1.55 -10.66 -15.98
CA ALA A 110 -1.69 -12.08 -16.30
C ALA A 110 -0.60 -12.59 -17.26
N GLN A 111 -0.01 -11.71 -18.09
CA GLN A 111 1.06 -12.09 -19.02
C GLN A 111 2.45 -12.13 -18.37
N GLY A 112 2.67 -11.38 -17.29
CA GLY A 112 3.97 -11.34 -16.60
C GLY A 112 4.33 -12.63 -15.84
N LEU A 113 3.32 -13.37 -15.38
CA LEU A 113 3.50 -14.66 -14.68
C LEU A 113 3.23 -15.88 -15.60
N ALA A 114 2.49 -15.71 -16.70
CA ALA A 114 2.30 -16.75 -17.71
C ALA A 114 3.57 -17.04 -18.54
N GLY A 115 4.62 -16.22 -18.42
CA GLY A 115 5.94 -16.49 -19.04
C GLY A 115 6.76 -17.60 -18.36
N LEU A 116 6.25 -18.24 -17.29
CA LEU A 116 6.94 -19.32 -16.58
C LEU A 116 6.43 -20.73 -16.94
N THR A 117 5.41 -20.84 -17.78
CA THR A 117 4.86 -22.11 -18.25
C THR A 117 4.59 -22.01 -19.75
N GLU A 118 5.60 -22.36 -20.54
CA GLU A 118 5.54 -23.07 -21.83
C GLU A 118 6.82 -22.76 -22.64
N PRO A 119 7.57 -23.79 -23.09
CA PRO A 119 8.67 -23.59 -24.02
C PRO A 119 8.13 -23.48 -25.45
N ASP A 120 8.65 -22.52 -26.20
CA ASP A 120 8.57 -22.35 -27.67
C ASP A 120 7.67 -21.19 -28.19
N ALA A 121 8.22 -19.96 -28.17
CA ALA A 121 8.00 -18.92 -29.20
C ALA A 121 8.98 -17.72 -29.02
N PRO A 122 9.40 -17.03 -30.10
CA PRO A 122 10.63 -16.24 -30.14
C PRO A 122 10.52 -14.81 -29.57
N MET A 123 11.67 -14.36 -29.06
CA MET A 123 11.91 -13.14 -28.28
C MET A 123 11.64 -11.85 -29.04
N SER A 124 10.95 -10.90 -28.40
CA SER A 124 11.12 -9.47 -28.64
C SER A 124 11.46 -8.74 -27.34
N SER A 125 12.76 -8.44 -27.21
CA SER A 125 13.33 -7.23 -26.60
C SER A 125 12.82 -6.79 -25.23
N GLY A 126 12.84 -7.68 -24.25
CA GLY A 126 12.86 -7.31 -22.83
C GLY A 126 14.31 -7.19 -22.35
N ARG A 127 14.64 -6.05 -21.71
CA ARG A 127 15.93 -5.77 -21.08
C ARG A 127 16.41 -6.98 -20.26
N PRO A 128 17.66 -7.47 -20.43
CA PRO A 128 18.09 -8.70 -19.77
C PRO A 128 18.10 -8.53 -18.25
N LEU A 129 17.54 -9.52 -17.55
CA LEU A 129 17.60 -9.64 -16.09
C LEU A 129 19.06 -9.66 -15.62
N PRO A 130 19.38 -8.97 -14.51
CA PRO A 130 20.73 -8.93 -13.98
C PRO A 130 21.19 -10.33 -13.58
N ARG A 131 22.38 -10.71 -14.01
CA ARG A 131 22.87 -12.10 -13.92
C ARG A 131 23.72 -12.37 -12.69
N THR A 132 24.03 -11.33 -11.92
CA THR A 132 24.92 -11.40 -10.75
C THR A 132 24.37 -10.58 -9.59
N ALA A 133 24.65 -11.04 -8.37
CA ALA A 133 24.21 -10.39 -7.13
C ALA A 133 24.66 -8.93 -7.00
N ASP A 134 25.77 -8.57 -7.66
CA ASP A 134 26.32 -7.21 -7.69
C ASP A 134 25.47 -6.23 -8.53
N GLU A 135 24.79 -6.70 -9.58
CA GLU A 135 23.85 -5.87 -10.35
C GLU A 135 22.53 -5.65 -9.61
N LEU A 136 22.05 -6.64 -8.84
CA LEU A 136 20.85 -6.51 -8.01
C LEU A 136 21.04 -5.49 -6.89
N ALA A 137 22.26 -5.40 -6.32
CA ALA A 137 22.61 -4.45 -5.27
C ALA A 137 22.68 -2.99 -5.73
N ARG A 138 22.95 -2.73 -7.02
CA ARG A 138 22.93 -1.36 -7.60
C ARG A 138 21.52 -0.83 -7.84
N ASP A 139 20.54 -1.70 -8.03
CA ASP A 139 19.14 -1.33 -8.30
C ASP A 139 18.32 -1.13 -7.01
N LEU A 140 18.77 -1.73 -5.89
CA LEU A 140 18.22 -1.53 -4.56
C LEU A 140 18.76 -0.22 -3.94
N ARG A 141 18.25 0.93 -4.39
CA ARG A 141 18.33 2.16 -3.60
C ARG A 141 17.35 2.03 -2.42
N PHE A 142 17.83 1.46 -1.33
CA PHE A 142 17.11 1.37 -0.07
C PHE A 142 16.63 2.77 0.36
N ILE A 143 15.32 2.93 0.56
CA ILE A 143 14.78 4.04 1.34
C ILE A 143 14.67 3.54 2.77
N GLN A 144 15.59 4.00 3.62
CA GLN A 144 15.50 3.86 5.07
C GLN A 144 14.54 4.94 5.58
N MET A 145 13.31 4.56 5.97
CA MET A 145 12.44 5.45 6.75
C MET A 145 12.85 5.36 8.21
N GLU A 146 13.59 6.37 8.68
CA GLU A 146 13.80 6.55 10.12
C GLU A 146 12.47 6.93 10.78
N LEU A 147 11.96 6.01 11.58
CA LEU A 147 10.83 6.26 12.47
C LEU A 147 11.35 7.09 13.65
N LEU A 148 11.25 8.42 13.57
CA LEU A 148 11.37 9.26 14.76
C LEU A 148 10.18 8.96 15.68
N MET A 149 10.40 8.06 16.64
CA MET A 149 9.55 7.98 17.81
C MET A 149 9.77 9.26 18.62
N SER A 150 8.82 10.19 18.51
CA SER A 150 8.61 11.21 19.53
C SER A 150 8.19 10.50 20.82
N ALA A 151 9.18 10.18 21.66
CA ALA A 151 8.93 9.88 23.05
C ALA A 151 8.75 11.22 23.75
N ASP A 152 7.51 11.68 23.83
CA ASP A 152 7.13 12.71 24.78
C ASP A 152 6.04 12.17 25.70
N THR A 153 6.08 12.67 26.92
CA THR A 153 5.26 12.38 28.11
C THR A 153 5.55 11.08 28.87
N ASP A 154 5.69 11.06 30.20
CA ASP A 154 5.73 12.09 31.25
C ASP A 154 5.97 11.36 32.59
N SER A 155 6.34 12.12 33.63
CA SER A 155 6.11 11.84 35.05
C SER A 155 7.07 10.96 35.88
N ARG A 156 7.85 11.69 36.70
CA ARG A 156 7.92 11.65 38.19
C ARG A 156 9.14 11.03 38.87
N ASP A 157 9.63 11.84 39.81
CA ASP A 157 10.23 11.51 41.11
C ASP A 157 11.74 11.21 41.19
N ALA A 158 12.51 12.26 41.50
CA ALA A 158 13.53 12.35 42.58
C ALA A 158 14.31 13.66 42.35
N ASP A 159 13.96 14.80 42.96
CA ASP A 159 14.32 15.18 44.34
C ASP A 159 15.73 14.74 44.79
N ARG A 160 16.51 15.73 45.27
CA ARG A 160 17.91 15.74 45.78
C ARG A 160 19.00 16.04 44.74
N GLY A 161 19.87 17.02 44.93
CA GLY A 161 20.08 17.96 46.04
C GLY A 161 21.21 18.93 45.65
N ASP A 162 21.14 20.14 46.18
CA ASP A 162 22.22 21.13 46.19
C ASP A 162 23.50 20.52 46.77
N GLU A 163 24.63 20.64 46.07
CA GLU A 163 25.94 20.79 46.70
C GLU A 163 26.78 21.78 45.86
N ASP A 164 27.00 22.96 46.46
CA ASP A 164 27.92 23.99 46.02
C ASP A 164 29.36 23.43 45.98
N GLU A 165 30.00 23.46 44.80
CA GLU A 165 31.41 23.14 44.63
C GLU A 165 32.25 24.43 44.68
N ASP A 166 32.79 24.72 45.87
CA ASP A 166 33.83 25.73 46.09
C ASP A 166 35.10 25.37 45.31
N GLY A 167 35.51 26.25 44.39
CA GLY A 167 36.68 26.08 43.55
C GLY A 167 37.54 27.34 43.47
N ALA A 168 38.57 27.35 44.33
CA ALA A 168 39.91 27.95 44.20
C ALA A 168 40.08 29.46 43.89
#